data_AF-A0A8T6PLP2-F1
#
_entry.id   AF-A0A8T6PLP2-F1
#
_cell.length_a   1.000
_cell.length_b   1.000
_cell.length_c   1.000
_cell.angle_alpha   90.00
_cell.angle_beta   90.00
_cell.angle_gamma   90.00
#
_symmetry.space_group_name_H-M   'P 1'
#
loop_
_entity.id
_entity.type
_entity.pdbx_description
1 polymer ?
#
loop_
_entity_poly.entity_id
_entity_poly.type
_entity_poly.pdbx_seq_one_letter_code
_entity_poly.pdbx_strand_id
1 'polypeptide(L)'
;MAKARGFRAYLSVNPGTRSIHIYIRQLPDGTELRFSGNTDRLVDDQTGSVWNPNRGVATEGELTGQGLREIPYISSFDWAWEDLYPHTDFYEGTPGVSDQ
;
A
#
# COMPACT_ATOMS: atom_id res chain seq x y z
N MET A 1 -15.30 -23.76 1.78
CA MET A 1 -14.56 -22.59 2.31
C MET A 1 -14.47 -21.54 1.22
N ALA A 2 -14.97 -20.33 1.44
CA ALA A 2 -14.84 -19.25 0.46
C ALA A 2 -13.42 -18.68 0.53
N LYS A 3 -12.73 -18.62 -0.62
CA LYS A 3 -11.42 -17.98 -0.72
C LYS A 3 -11.64 -16.49 -0.42
N ALA A 4 -11.07 -15.99 0.68
CA ALA A 4 -11.09 -14.56 0.96
C ALA A 4 -10.51 -13.82 -0.25
N ARG A 5 -11.31 -12.96 -0.88
CA ARG A 5 -10.81 -12.07 -1.94
C ARG A 5 -9.95 -11.01 -1.24
N GLY A 6 -8.64 -11.20 -1.26
CA GLY A 6 -7.70 -10.23 -0.71
C GLY A 6 -7.90 -8.86 -1.38
N PHE A 7 -7.83 -7.80 -0.59
CA PHE A 7 -7.77 -6.44 -1.12
C PHE A 7 -6.38 -6.21 -1.69
N ARG A 8 -6.32 -5.47 -2.80
CA ARG A 8 -5.04 -5.13 -3.41
C ARG A 8 -4.62 -3.76 -2.92
N ALA A 9 -3.42 -3.67 -2.39
CA ALA A 9 -2.86 -2.46 -1.84
C ALA A 9 -1.59 -2.04 -2.59
N TYR A 10 -1.29 -0.75 -2.54
CA TYR A 10 0.01 -0.17 -2.85
C TYR A 10 0.66 0.28 -1.54
N LEU A 11 1.93 -0.08 -1.36
CA LEU A 11 2.75 0.29 -0.20
C LEU A 11 3.85 1.25 -0.67
N SER A 12 3.93 2.41 -0.05
CA SER A 12 5.05 3.35 -0.20
C SER A 12 5.84 3.41 1.09
N VAL A 13 7.16 3.33 0.98
CA VAL A 13 8.10 3.54 2.09
C VAL A 13 9.09 4.60 1.65
N ASN A 14 9.08 5.75 2.34
CA ASN A 14 10.06 6.80 2.11
C ASN A 14 11.28 6.58 3.02
N PRO A 15 12.49 6.32 2.49
CA PRO A 15 13.66 6.02 3.31
C PRO A 15 14.20 7.24 4.07
N GLY A 16 13.97 8.46 3.57
CA GLY A 16 14.44 9.69 4.20
C GLY A 16 13.58 10.10 5.41
N THR A 17 12.26 10.01 5.28
CA THR A 17 11.32 10.36 6.37
C THR A 17 10.91 9.17 7.22
N ARG A 18 11.18 7.93 6.75
CA ARG A 18 10.67 6.67 7.30
C ARG A 18 9.15 6.59 7.32
N SER A 19 8.47 7.40 6.51
CA SER A 19 7.02 7.35 6.36
C SER A 19 6.62 6.10 5.61
N ILE A 20 5.62 5.39 6.14
CA ILE A 20 4.94 4.30 5.45
C ILE A 20 3.55 4.81 5.06
N HIS A 21 3.11 4.47 3.85
CA HIS A 21 1.74 4.73 3.41
C HIS A 21 1.21 3.52 2.67
N ILE A 22 -0.03 3.14 2.98
CA ILE A 22 -0.69 1.98 2.38
C ILE A 22 -2.01 2.44 1.79
N TYR A 23 -2.23 2.19 0.50
CA TYR A 23 -3.44 2.63 -0.19
C TYR A 23 -4.16 1.45 -0.84
N ILE A 24 -5.49 1.45 -0.81
CA ILE A 24 -6.29 0.55 -1.64
C ILE A 24 -6.20 1.03 -3.09
N ARG A 25 -5.71 0.16 -3.99
CA ARG A 25 -5.50 0.50 -5.41
C ARG A 25 -6.77 0.43 -6.26
N GLN A 26 -7.85 1.02 -5.75
CA GLN A 26 -9.16 1.03 -6.39
C GLN A 26 -9.77 2.43 -6.35
N LEU A 27 -10.28 2.89 -7.49
CA LEU A 27 -11.04 4.13 -7.62
C LEU A 27 -12.47 3.96 -7.04
N PRO A 28 -13.21 5.05 -6.78
CA PRO A 28 -14.57 4.97 -6.22
C PRO A 28 -15.57 4.18 -7.07
N ASP A 29 -15.36 4.13 -8.39
CA ASP A 29 -16.18 3.37 -9.35
C ASP A 29 -15.87 1.86 -9.36
N GLY A 30 -14.88 1.42 -8.58
CA GLY A 30 -14.44 0.04 -8.50
C GLY A 30 -13.30 -0.32 -9.45
N THR A 31 -12.80 0.62 -10.26
CA THR A 31 -11.68 0.37 -11.17
C THR A 31 -10.40 0.10 -10.38
N GLU A 32 -9.79 -1.06 -10.61
CA GLU A 32 -8.51 -1.45 -10.00
C GLU A 32 -7.34 -0.86 -10.81
N LEU A 33 -6.47 -0.09 -10.15
CA LEU A 33 -5.28 0.52 -10.75
C LEU A 33 -4.05 -0.34 -10.49
N ARG A 34 -3.20 -0.49 -11.50
CA ARG A 34 -1.84 -1.03 -11.35
C ARG A 34 -0.89 0.13 -11.46
N PHE A 35 0.17 0.07 -10.68
CA PHE A 35 1.15 1.15 -10.63
C PHE A 35 2.54 0.64 -10.98
N SER A 36 3.27 1.46 -11.69
CA SER A 36 4.70 1.36 -11.93
C SER A 36 5.39 2.63 -11.44
N GLY A 37 6.66 2.53 -11.06
CA GLY A 37 7.43 3.69 -10.60
C GLY A 37 8.34 3.41 -9.41
N ASN A 38 8.67 4.47 -8.68
CA ASN A 38 9.54 4.45 -7.52
C ASN A 38 8.98 5.34 -6.39
N THR A 39 9.77 5.54 -5.33
CA THR A 39 9.39 6.29 -4.14
C THR A 39 9.02 7.74 -4.39
N ASP A 40 9.47 8.34 -5.49
CA ASP A 40 9.24 9.76 -5.80
C ASP A 40 8.21 9.95 -6.91
N ARG A 41 7.99 8.94 -7.73
CA ARG A 41 7.08 9.01 -8.88
C ARG A 41 6.35 7.70 -9.08
N LEU A 42 5.03 7.76 -8.93
CA LEU A 42 4.12 6.64 -9.15
C LEU A 42 3.26 6.94 -10.39
N VAL A 43 3.08 5.97 -11.28
CA VAL A 43 2.29 6.12 -12.51
C VAL A 43 1.33 4.95 -12.63
N ASP A 44 0.05 5.20 -12.91
CA ASP A 44 -0.89 4.11 -13.16
C ASP A 44 -0.82 3.62 -14.62
N ASP A 45 -0.91 2.30 -14.81
CA ASP A 45 -0.79 1.68 -16.12
C ASP A 45 -2.05 1.89 -17.00
N GLN A 46 -3.18 2.23 -16.39
CA GLN A 46 -4.48 2.33 -17.04
C GLN A 46 -4.64 3.62 -17.85
N THR A 47 -4.17 4.73 -17.30
CA THR A 47 -4.34 6.08 -17.85
C THR A 47 -3.02 6.81 -18.03
N GLY A 48 -1.93 6.33 -17.41
CA GLY A 48 -0.65 7.02 -17.38
C GLY A 48 -0.64 8.24 -16.46
N SER A 49 -1.62 8.39 -15.56
CA SER A 49 -1.63 9.51 -14.61
C SER A 49 -0.50 9.36 -13.60
N VAL A 50 0.06 10.49 -13.17
CA VAL A 50 1.15 10.55 -12.18
C VAL A 50 0.56 10.81 -10.80
N TRP A 51 1.06 10.10 -9.80
CA TRP A 51 0.54 10.10 -8.44
C TRP A 51 1.63 10.48 -7.44
N ASN A 52 1.25 11.26 -6.42
CA ASN A 52 2.08 11.52 -5.25
C ASN A 52 1.99 10.32 -4.29
N PRO A 53 3.07 9.54 -4.09
CA PRO A 53 3.03 8.32 -3.30
C PRO A 53 2.84 8.57 -1.80
N ASN A 54 3.21 9.75 -1.29
CA ASN A 54 3.04 10.11 0.12
C ASN A 54 1.62 10.58 0.45
N ARG A 55 0.83 10.95 -0.57
CA ARG A 55 -0.54 11.45 -0.39
C ARG A 55 -1.60 10.55 -1.02
N GLY A 56 -1.20 9.64 -1.91
CA GLY A 56 -2.12 8.80 -2.67
C GLY A 56 -3.01 9.61 -3.62
N VAL A 57 -2.56 10.76 -4.09
CA VAL A 57 -3.34 11.67 -4.96
C VAL A 57 -2.68 11.81 -6.32
N ALA A 58 -3.48 11.71 -7.38
CA ALA A 58 -3.05 11.97 -8.75
C ALA A 58 -2.75 13.47 -8.94
N THR A 59 -1.56 13.79 -9.40
CA THR A 59 -1.08 15.17 -9.58
C THR A 59 -1.03 15.58 -11.04
N GLU A 60 -0.95 14.63 -11.98
CA GLU A 60 -0.92 14.90 -13.43
C GLU A 60 -1.68 13.80 -14.19
N GLY A 61 -2.19 14.13 -15.38
CA GLY A 61 -2.91 13.20 -16.25
C GLY A 61 -4.43 13.19 -16.03
N GLU A 62 -5.09 12.18 -16.59
CA GLU A 62 -6.56 12.07 -16.63
C GLU A 62 -7.19 12.01 -15.23
N LEU A 63 -6.53 11.33 -14.29
CA LEU A 63 -7.05 11.12 -12.95
C LEU A 63 -6.71 12.26 -11.97
N THR A 64 -6.13 13.38 -12.44
CA THR A 64 -5.68 14.48 -11.58
C THR A 64 -6.72 14.91 -10.55
N GLY A 65 -6.32 14.99 -9.28
CA GLY A 65 -7.18 15.35 -8.15
C GLY A 65 -7.89 14.15 -7.49
N GLN A 66 -7.92 12.98 -8.14
CA GLN A 66 -8.43 11.77 -7.51
C GLN A 66 -7.50 11.30 -6.39
N GLY A 67 -8.09 10.77 -5.32
CA GLY A 67 -7.38 10.21 -4.18
C GLY A 67 -7.66 8.72 -4.00
N LEU A 68 -6.64 7.96 -3.63
CA LEU A 68 -6.79 6.59 -3.15
C LEU A 68 -7.15 6.61 -1.67
N ARG A 69 -7.88 5.58 -1.23
CA ARG A 69 -8.19 5.39 0.19
C ARG A 69 -6.99 4.81 0.92
N GLU A 70 -6.48 5.54 1.92
CA GLU A 70 -5.41 5.08 2.80
C GLU A 70 -5.93 4.00 3.78
N ILE A 71 -5.11 2.99 4.04
CA ILE A 71 -5.32 1.96 5.04
C ILE A 71 -4.59 2.40 6.31
N PRO A 72 -5.30 2.57 7.44
CA PRO A 72 -4.65 2.89 8.71
C PRO A 72 -3.72 1.75 9.12
N TYR A 73 -2.53 2.10 9.61
CA TYR A 73 -1.54 1.16 10.10
C TYR A 73 -0.86 1.70 11.35
N ILE A 74 -0.21 0.79 12.09
CA ILE A 74 0.70 1.12 13.18
C ILE A 74 1.97 0.30 12.94
N SER A 75 3.13 0.96 13.00
CA SER A 75 4.40 0.25 13.13
C SER A 75 4.73 0.09 14.60
N SER A 76 5.06 -1.13 15.00
CA SER A 76 5.44 -1.45 16.38
C SER A 76 6.62 -2.39 16.36
N PHE A 77 7.43 -2.35 17.42
CA PHE A 77 8.26 -3.51 17.73
C PHE A 77 7.37 -4.67 18.15
N ASP A 78 7.79 -5.88 17.85
CA ASP A 78 7.11 -7.13 18.23
C ASP A 78 6.91 -7.25 19.74
N TRP A 79 7.95 -6.99 20.55
CA TRP A 79 7.86 -7.00 22.01
C TRP A 79 6.86 -5.99 22.55
N ALA A 80 6.80 -4.78 21.97
CA ALA A 80 5.83 -3.76 22.39
C ALA A 80 4.40 -4.13 21.98
N TRP A 81 4.25 -4.83 20.85
CA TRP A 81 2.96 -5.32 20.39
C TRP A 81 2.45 -6.43 21.31
N GLU A 82 3.31 -7.35 21.73
CA GLU A 82 2.97 -8.44 22.66
C GLU A 82 2.48 -7.89 24.01
N ASP A 83 3.13 -6.86 24.56
CA ASP A 83 2.70 -6.21 25.79
C ASP A 83 1.29 -5.59 25.68
N LEU A 84 0.96 -5.00 24.53
CA LEU A 84 -0.32 -4.31 24.29
C LEU A 84 -1.44 -5.24 23.82
N TYR A 85 -1.10 -6.30 23.10
CA TYR A 85 -2.03 -7.23 22.47
C TYR A 85 -1.64 -8.69 22.76
N PRO A 86 -1.67 -9.14 24.02
CA PRO A 86 -1.13 -10.44 24.45
C PRO A 86 -1.88 -11.67 23.92
N HIS A 87 -2.97 -11.48 23.19
CA HIS A 87 -3.79 -12.54 22.61
C HIS A 87 -3.68 -12.60 21.08
N THR A 88 -2.79 -11.83 20.45
CA THR A 88 -2.54 -11.95 19.02
C THR A 88 -1.60 -13.11 18.70
N ASP A 89 -1.87 -13.81 17.61
CA ASP A 89 -0.96 -14.81 17.05
C ASP A 89 0.09 -14.15 16.16
N PHE A 90 1.33 -14.65 16.24
CA PHE A 90 2.40 -14.32 15.29
C PHE A 90 2.46 -15.37 14.20
N TYR A 91 2.53 -14.92 12.95
CA TYR A 91 2.65 -15.78 11.78
C TYR A 91 4.04 -15.57 11.16
N GLU A 92 4.86 -16.62 11.13
CA GLU A 92 6.09 -16.61 10.35
C GLU A 92 5.73 -16.73 8.86
N GLY A 93 6.26 -15.82 8.04
CA GLY A 93 6.19 -15.97 6.59
C GLY A 93 7.00 -17.20 6.17
N THR A 94 6.44 -18.08 5.34
CA THR A 94 7.17 -19.24 4.82
C THR A 94 8.50 -18.79 4.21
N PRO A 95 9.66 -19.30 4.65
CA PRO A 95 10.92 -19.00 4.00
C PRO A 95 10.91 -19.66 2.62
N GLY A 96 10.77 -18.88 1.55
CA GLY A 96 10.75 -19.47 0.21
C GLY A 96 10.20 -18.61 -0.92
N VAL A 97 10.78 -17.43 -1.15
CA VAL A 97 11.05 -16.92 -2.50
C VAL A 97 12.39 -16.18 -2.43
N SER A 98 13.47 -16.88 -2.73
CA SER A 98 14.72 -16.23 -3.13
C SER A 98 14.49 -15.69 -4.53
N ASP A 99 14.47 -14.36 -4.67
CA ASP A 99 14.60 -13.70 -5.97
C ASP A 99 15.94 -14.12 -6.58
N GLN A 100 15.90 -14.66 -7.80
CA GLN A 100 17.08 -14.87 -8.65
C GLN A 100 17.32 -13.64 -9.50
#